data_AF-A0A6A4WL53-F1
#
_entry.id   AF-A0A6A4WL53-F1
#
_cell.length_a   1.000
_cell.length_b   1.000
_cell.length_c   1.000
_cell.angle_alpha   90.00
_cell.angle_beta   90.00
_cell.angle_gamma   90.00
#
_symmetry.space_group_name_H-M   'P 1'
#
loop_
_entity.id
_entity.type
_entity.pdbx_description
1 polymer ?
#
loop_
_entity_poly.entity_id
_entity_poly.type
_entity_poly.pdbx_seq_one_letter_code
_entity_poly.pdbx_strand_id
1 'polypeptide(L)' 'MCTAHSSSGLARQTLLLTSRPLGAVTQLLVSPAGQRLALIGPGGVTVVELPARWGKHGLYEGGKPRLTCTQT' A
#
# COMPACT_ATOMS: atom_id res chain seq x y z
N MET A 1 -10.15 -23.47 4.94
CA MET A 1 -8.84 -23.39 4.26
C MET A 1 -9.10 -22.87 2.85
N CYS A 2 -8.94 -21.58 2.61
CA CYS A 2 -9.21 -20.99 1.29
C CYS A 2 -7.89 -20.91 0.52
N THR A 3 -7.72 -21.80 -0.44
CA THR A 3 -6.56 -21.85 -1.34
C THR A 3 -6.67 -20.73 -2.38
N ALA A 4 -5.68 -19.83 -2.39
CA ALA A 4 -5.53 -18.82 -3.43
C ALA A 4 -5.02 -19.50 -4.71
N HIS A 5 -5.91 -19.69 -5.67
CA HIS A 5 -5.55 -20.08 -7.04
C HIS A 5 -5.68 -18.85 -7.93
N SER A 6 -4.56 -18.28 -8.37
CA SER A 6 -4.44 -17.57 -9.65
C SER A 6 -2.97 -17.23 -9.94
N SER A 7 -2.31 -18.11 -10.69
CA SER A 7 -1.10 -17.82 -11.43
C SER A 7 -1.47 -17.07 -12.71
N SER A 8 -1.67 -15.76 -12.61
CA SER A 8 -1.63 -14.84 -13.74
C SER A 8 -0.78 -13.66 -13.27
N GLY A 9 0.19 -13.23 -14.08
CA GLY A 9 1.24 -12.28 -13.66
C GLY A 9 0.64 -10.98 -13.11
N LEU A 10 0.36 -10.96 -11.81
CA LEU A 10 -0.13 -9.78 -11.10
C LEU A 10 1.02 -8.77 -11.16
N ALA A 11 0.83 -7.73 -11.98
CA ALA A 11 1.73 -6.60 -12.03
C ALA A 11 1.82 -6.00 -10.62
N ARG A 12 2.88 -6.36 -9.88
CA ARG A 12 3.12 -5.86 -8.53
C ARG A 12 3.55 -4.41 -8.63
N GLN A 13 2.84 -3.53 -7.93
CA GLN A 13 3.25 -2.14 -7.76
C GLN A 13 3.96 -1.99 -6.43
N THR A 14 5.11 -1.31 -6.42
CA THR A 14 5.87 -1.00 -5.22
C THR A 14 5.53 0.40 -4.74
N LEU A 15 5.07 0.49 -3.50
CA LEU A 15 4.80 1.75 -2.82
C LEU A 15 6.08 2.18 -2.09
N LEU A 16 6.58 3.36 -2.43
CA LEU A 16 7.79 3.97 -1.86
C LEU A 16 7.36 5.06 -0.89
N LEU A 17 7.65 4.88 0.39
CA LEU A 17 7.39 5.88 1.41
C LEU A 17 8.43 6.99 1.29
N THR A 18 8.00 8.26 1.25
CA THR A 18 8.92 9.42 1.20
C THR A 18 9.73 9.60 2.46
N SER A 19 9.26 9.04 3.58
CA SER A 19 9.89 9.12 4.89
C SER A 19 10.01 7.74 5.52
N ARG A 20 11.11 7.54 6.24
CA ARG A 20 11.38 6.28 6.96
C ARG A 20 10.36 6.16 8.10
N PRO A 21 9.61 5.04 8.22
CA PRO A 21 8.75 4.83 9.37
C PRO A 21 9.57 4.84 10.66
N LEU A 22 8.96 5.28 11.77
CA LEU A 22 9.62 5.51 13.07
C LEU A 22 10.19 4.23 13.72
N GLY A 23 10.08 3.08 13.09
CA GLY A 23 10.63 1.82 13.57
C GLY A 23 10.25 0.64 12.71
N ALA A 24 10.45 -0.56 13.26
CA ALA A 24 10.00 -1.80 12.64
C ALA A 24 8.47 -1.81 12.50
N VAL A 25 7.96 -2.12 11.32
CA VAL A 25 6.52 -2.30 11.10
C VAL A 25 6.15 -3.73 11.44
N THR A 26 5.27 -3.91 12.43
CA THR A 26 4.74 -5.22 12.84
C THR A 26 3.41 -5.53 12.18
N GLN A 27 2.63 -4.51 11.83
CA GLN A 27 1.33 -4.68 11.20
C GLN A 27 1.06 -3.64 10.11
N LEU A 28 0.29 -4.08 9.11
CA LEU A 28 -0.20 -3.26 8.00
C LEU A 28 -1.72 -3.36 7.98
N LEU A 29 -2.40 -2.22 8.07
CA LEU A 29 -3.84 -2.13 7.90
C LEU A 29 -4.18 -1.17 6.76
N VAL A 30 -5.08 -1.58 5.88
CA VAL A 30 -5.59 -0.72 4.81
C VAL A 30 -6.95 -0.19 5.21
N SER A 31 -7.22 1.09 4.96
CA SER A 31 -8.53 1.66 5.23
C SER A 31 -9.61 0.96 4.40
N PRO A 32 -10.86 0.88 4.88
CA PRO A 32 -11.95 0.28 4.10
C PRO A 32 -12.14 0.91 2.72
N ALA A 33 -11.83 2.21 2.59
CA ALA A 33 -11.87 2.96 1.34
C ALA A 33 -10.65 2.72 0.42
N GLY A 34 -9.61 2.02 0.88
CA GLY A 34 -8.40 1.72 0.09
C GLY A 34 -7.48 2.92 -0.17
N GLN A 35 -7.69 4.03 0.55
CA GLN A 35 -6.99 5.31 0.38
C GLN A 35 -5.90 5.55 1.41
N ARG A 36 -5.93 4.84 2.54
CA ARG A 36 -4.94 5.02 3.62
C ARG A 36 -4.40 3.67 4.04
N LEU A 37 -3.15 3.67 4.48
CA LEU A 37 -2.46 2.50 4.98
C LEU A 37 -1.79 2.86 6.30
N ALA A 38 -2.20 2.18 7.37
CA ALA A 38 -1.60 2.34 8.68
C ALA A 38 -0.46 1.32 8.85
N LEU A 39 0.75 1.84 9.06
CA LEU A 39 1.92 1.11 9.50
C LEU A 39 1.91 1.12 11.03
N ILE A 40 1.82 -0.04 11.66
CA ILE A 40 1.81 -0.17 13.11
C ILE A 40 3.11 -0.83 13.54
N GLY A 41 3.75 -0.29 14.57
CA GLY A 41 4.96 -0.84 15.15
C GLY A 41 5.17 -0.39 16.61
N PRO A 42 6.22 -0.88 17.28
CA PRO A 42 6.57 -0.46 18.63
C PRO A 42 6.92 1.04 18.74
N GLY A 43 7.30 1.67 17.62
CA GLY A 43 7.53 3.12 17.53
C GLY A 43 6.27 3.96 17.34
N GLY A 44 5.08 3.34 17.32
CA GLY A 44 3.79 4.01 17.12
C GLY A 44 3.11 3.64 15.81
N VAL A 45 2.18 4.50 15.37
CA VAL A 45 1.39 4.32 14.15
C VAL A 45 1.74 5.42 13.15
N THR A 46 2.06 5.04 11.93
CA THR A 46 2.27 5.97 10.81
C THR A 46 1.17 5.75 9.77
N VAL A 47 0.46 6.82 9.40
CA VAL A 47 -0.57 6.76 8.36
C VAL A 47 0.04 7.21 7.04
N VAL A 48 -0.09 6.36 6.03
CA VAL A 48 0.36 6.61 4.67
C VAL A 48 -0.87 6.86 3.81
N GLU A 49 -0.89 7.95 3.07
CA GLU A 49 -1.90 8.17 2.05
C GLU A 49 -1.49 7.43 0.76
N LEU A 50 -2.37 6.56 0.31
CA LEU A 50 -2.19 5.84 -0.94
C LEU A 50 -2.70 6.72 -2.09
N PRO A 51 -1.99 6.77 -3.22
CA PRO A 51 -2.45 7.52 -4.38
C PRO A 51 -3.83 7.04 -4.85
N ALA A 52 -4.54 7.87 -5.60
CA ALA A 52 -5.82 7.49 -6.16
C ALA A 52 -5.67 6.28 -7.10
N ARG A 53 -6.60 5.34 -6.99
CA ARG A 53 -6.78 4.24 -7.95
C ARG A 53 -7.60 4.77 -9.12
N TRP A 54 -7.13 4.58 -10.36
CA TRP A 54 -7.88 4.97 -11.55
C TRP A 54 -7.68 3.95 -12.67
N GLY A 55 -8.69 3.82 -13.54
CA GLY A 55 -8.64 3.03 -14.77
C GLY A 55 -9.28 1.65 -14.67
N LYS A 56 -9.38 0.96 -15.81
CA LYS A 56 -10.14 -0.30 -15.99
C LYS A 56 -9.71 -1.47 -15.09
N HIS A 57 -8.53 -1.38 -14.48
CA HIS A 57 -7.97 -2.39 -13.58
C HIS A 57 -7.82 -1.91 -12.12
N GLY A 58 -8.29 -0.69 -11.80
CA GLY A 58 -8.17 -0.12 -10.46
C GLY A 58 -6.72 0.05 -9.99
N LEU A 59 -5.79 0.24 -10.92
CA LEU A 59 -4.37 0.39 -10.62
C LEU A 59 -4.07 1.77 -10.04
N TYR A 60 -3.07 1.83 -9.16
CA TYR A 60 -2.58 3.07 -8.61
C TYR A 60 -1.83 3.87 -9.68
N GLU A 61 -2.13 5.17 -9.80
CA GLU A 61 -1.66 6.07 -10.88
C GLU A 61 -1.58 5.42 -12.26
N GLY A 62 -2.63 4.67 -12.66
CA GLY A 62 -2.70 4.09 -14.00
C GLY A 62 -1.74 2.92 -14.27
N GLY A 63 -1.13 2.33 -13.24
CA GLY A 63 -0.31 1.12 -13.38
C GLY A 63 1.20 1.32 -13.31
N LYS A 64 1.68 2.46 -12.78
CA LYS A 64 3.12 2.65 -12.59
C LYS A 64 3.68 1.57 -11.65
N PRO A 65 4.85 0.97 -11.96
CA PRO A 65 5.44 -0.09 -11.13
C PRO A 65 5.97 0.42 -9.79
N ARG A 66 6.27 1.72 -9.71
CA ARG A 66 6.77 2.41 -8.50
C ARG A 66 6.01 3.70 -8.29
N LEU A 67 5.56 3.90 -7.05
CA LEU A 67 4.70 4.99 -6.67
C LEU A 67 5.20 5.59 -5.37
N THR A 68 5.30 6.91 -5.35
CA THR A 68 5.71 7.63 -4.15
C THR A 68 4.47 7.92 -3.30
N CYS A 69 4.48 7.49 -2.04
CA CYS A 69 3.39 7.73 -1.10
C CYS A 69 3.81 8.79 -0.08
N THR A 70 2.93 9.75 0.14
CA THR A 70 3.07 10.78 1.17
C THR A 70 2.54 10.27 2.50
N GLN A 71 3.33 10.47 3.55
CA GLN A 71 2.92 10.25 4.93
C GLN A 71 2.48 11.59 5.51
N THR A 72 1.35 11.60 6.21
CA THR A 72 0.79 12.78 6.89
C THR A 72 0.79 12.56 8.38
#